data_AF-M9W966-F1
#
_entry.id   AF-M9W966-F1
#
_cell.length_a   1.000
_cell.length_b   1.000
_cell.length_c   1.000
_cell.angle_alpha   90.00
_cell.angle_beta   90.00
_cell.angle_gamma   90.00
#
_symmetry.space_group_name_H-M   'P 1'
#
loop_
_entity.id
_entity.type
_entity.pdbx_description
1 polymer ?
#
loop_
_entity_poly.entity_id
_entity_poly.type
_entity_poly.pdbx_seq_one_letter_code
_entity_poly.pdbx_strand_id
1 'polypeptide(L)'
;MKKNLQRYWQKIIYLFDAKQAYEYNKTFKTSNLIIQISAGVGMLLAWFMFIFGIVGLVVGAERLVSSSIKLNTAAGVSLLILGSYIFLFSALALTLSVISIYFRSTVLKVVLSIVAISSVACMVGGIYLLFVKKIPDSNLTINQVESDDQDYEDPDYDDDNQDQDYEEQKLAYQRQELERQRQELERQKQAQKQQEQINRARIIEKLKQVQKIYELVQKNEISQERLDLVFAKDEEFKELYEQIKLNHQLKDER
;
A
#
# COMPACT_ATOMS: atom_id res chain seq x y z
N MET A 1 -42.62 -5.36 15.47
CA MET A 1 -41.35 -5.18 14.73
C MET A 1 -41.37 -5.59 13.25
N LYS A 2 -41.95 -6.73 12.84
CA LYS A 2 -41.90 -7.20 11.43
C LYS A 2 -42.48 -6.22 10.37
N LYS A 3 -43.50 -5.43 10.71
CA LYS A 3 -44.15 -4.47 9.78
C LYS A 3 -43.26 -3.27 9.39
N ASN A 4 -42.35 -2.85 10.28
CA ASN A 4 -41.44 -1.73 9.97
C ASN A 4 -40.33 -2.16 9.01
N LEU A 5 -39.81 -3.39 9.17
CA LEU A 5 -38.79 -3.94 8.27
C LEU A 5 -39.30 -4.12 6.83
N GLN A 6 -40.56 -4.56 6.67
CA GLN A 6 -41.20 -4.66 5.36
C GLN A 6 -41.36 -3.30 4.67
N ARG A 7 -41.64 -2.22 5.41
CA ARG A 7 -41.70 -0.86 4.85
C ARG A 7 -40.33 -0.35 4.38
N TYR A 8 -39.25 -0.65 5.09
CA TYR A 8 -37.90 -0.29 4.66
C TYR A 8 -37.48 -1.06 3.41
N TRP A 9 -37.77 -2.37 3.36
CA TRP A 9 -37.52 -3.19 2.17
C TRP A 9 -38.30 -2.72 0.94
N GLN A 10 -39.58 -2.38 1.12
CA GLN A 10 -40.40 -1.81 0.06
C GLN A 10 -39.85 -0.46 -0.44
N LYS A 11 -39.36 0.42 0.45
CA LYS A 11 -38.68 1.67 0.05
C LYS A 11 -37.37 1.43 -0.70
N ILE A 12 -36.58 0.43 -0.32
CA ILE A 12 -35.34 0.08 -1.02
C ILE A 12 -35.66 -0.47 -2.41
N ILE A 13 -36.65 -1.36 -2.52
CA ILE A 13 -37.11 -1.90 -3.80
C ILE A 13 -37.64 -0.78 -4.69
N TYR A 14 -38.47 0.12 -4.15
CA TYR A 14 -38.99 1.28 -4.90
C TYR A 14 -37.89 2.26 -5.32
N LEU A 15 -36.85 2.47 -4.51
CA LEU A 15 -35.69 3.29 -4.88
C LEU A 15 -34.81 2.60 -5.94
N PHE A 16 -34.82 1.28 -6.00
CA PHE A 16 -34.18 0.50 -7.07
C PHE A 16 -35.01 0.55 -8.37
N ASP A 17 -36.34 0.45 -8.27
CA ASP A 17 -37.27 0.46 -9.41
C ASP A 17 -37.40 1.87 -10.03
N ALA A 18 -37.55 2.91 -9.21
CA ALA A 18 -37.66 4.30 -9.66
C ALA A 18 -36.36 4.84 -10.30
N LYS A 19 -35.22 4.15 -10.10
CA LYS A 19 -33.95 4.49 -10.77
C LYS A 19 -33.75 3.78 -12.11
N GLN A 20 -34.62 2.85 -12.50
CA GLN A 20 -34.50 2.16 -13.79
C GLN A 20 -34.96 3.02 -14.98
N ALA A 21 -35.67 4.12 -14.74
CA ALA A 21 -36.10 5.07 -15.77
C ALA A 21 -35.10 6.20 -16.04
N TYR A 22 -33.81 6.03 -15.71
CA TYR A 22 -32.77 6.94 -16.17
C TYR A 22 -32.37 6.56 -17.60
N GLU A 23 -32.71 7.42 -18.56
CA GLU A 23 -32.22 7.36 -19.93
C GLU A 23 -30.72 7.04 -19.95
N TYR A 24 -30.34 6.11 -20.82
CA TYR A 24 -28.98 5.67 -21.01
C TYR A 24 -28.14 6.85 -21.54
N ASN A 25 -27.56 7.62 -20.62
CA ASN A 25 -26.84 8.85 -20.92
C ASN A 25 -25.73 8.56 -21.95
N LYS A 26 -25.78 9.21 -23.12
CA LYS A 26 -24.82 9.02 -24.22
C LYS A 26 -23.37 9.15 -23.75
N THR A 27 -23.11 10.05 -22.79
CA THR A 27 -21.79 10.23 -22.17
C THR A 27 -21.28 8.95 -21.50
N PHE A 28 -22.16 8.17 -20.85
CA PHE A 28 -21.77 6.91 -20.21
C PHE A 28 -21.40 5.84 -21.23
N LYS A 29 -22.14 5.76 -22.35
CA LYS A 29 -21.82 4.85 -23.46
C LYS A 29 -20.43 5.16 -24.04
N THR A 30 -20.17 6.45 -24.29
CA THR A 30 -18.90 6.92 -24.84
C THR A 30 -17.75 6.69 -23.87
N SER A 31 -17.90 7.03 -22.58
CA SER A 31 -16.85 6.79 -21.58
C SER A 31 -16.53 5.30 -21.44
N ASN A 32 -17.54 4.43 -21.43
CA ASN A 32 -17.32 3.01 -21.31
C ASN A 32 -16.65 2.40 -22.57
N LEU A 33 -16.99 2.90 -23.76
CA LEU A 33 -16.32 2.55 -25.01
C LEU A 33 -14.83 2.94 -24.97
N ILE A 34 -14.52 4.14 -24.49
CA ILE A 34 -13.13 4.62 -24.36
C ILE A 34 -12.33 3.73 -23.41
N ILE A 35 -12.91 3.34 -22.27
CA ILE A 35 -12.27 2.43 -21.31
C ILE A 35 -11.98 1.06 -21.95
N GLN A 36 -12.89 0.53 -22.76
CA GLN A 36 -12.67 -0.75 -23.44
C GLN A 36 -11.55 -0.67 -24.48
N ILE A 37 -11.51 0.41 -25.27
CA ILE A 37 -10.46 0.64 -26.26
C ILE A 37 -9.10 0.83 -25.57
N SER A 38 -9.03 1.66 -24.52
CA SER A 38 -7.78 1.91 -23.80
C SER A 38 -7.26 0.67 -23.10
N ALA A 39 -8.13 -0.13 -22.49
CA ALA A 39 -7.75 -1.40 -21.89
C ALA A 39 -7.29 -2.42 -22.95
N GLY A 40 -7.92 -2.46 -24.13
CA GLY A 40 -7.46 -3.29 -25.25
C GLY A 40 -6.06 -2.92 -25.73
N VAL A 41 -5.78 -1.62 -25.89
CA VAL A 41 -4.43 -1.12 -26.23
C VAL A 41 -3.44 -1.46 -25.11
N GLY A 42 -3.85 -1.30 -23.83
CA GLY A 42 -3.04 -1.65 -22.67
C GLY A 42 -2.65 -3.13 -22.62
N MET A 43 -3.59 -4.04 -22.91
CA MET A 43 -3.31 -5.48 -22.99
C MET A 43 -2.34 -5.81 -24.13
N LEU A 44 -2.45 -5.12 -25.28
CA LEU A 44 -1.56 -5.32 -26.42
C LEU A 44 -0.12 -4.86 -26.10
N LEU A 45 0.02 -3.71 -25.45
CA LEU A 45 1.33 -3.20 -24.99
C LEU A 45 1.95 -4.10 -23.91
N ALA A 46 1.13 -4.57 -22.96
CA ALA A 46 1.56 -5.52 -21.94
C ALA A 46 2.05 -6.84 -22.55
N TRP A 47 1.39 -7.31 -23.61
CA TRP A 47 1.79 -8.51 -24.34
C TRP A 47 3.16 -8.35 -25.02
N PHE A 48 3.42 -7.20 -25.65
CA PHE A 48 4.75 -6.90 -26.19
C PHE A 48 5.82 -6.84 -25.09
N MET A 49 5.54 -6.17 -23.97
CA MET A 49 6.46 -6.13 -22.82
C MET A 49 6.76 -7.52 -22.27
N PHE A 50 5.75 -8.40 -22.22
CA PHE A 50 5.91 -9.78 -21.79
C PHE A 50 6.84 -10.56 -22.72
N ILE A 51 6.65 -10.45 -24.05
CA ILE A 51 7.53 -11.08 -25.04
C ILE A 51 8.95 -10.55 -24.94
N PHE A 52 9.14 -9.22 -24.87
CA PHE A 52 10.46 -8.63 -24.70
C PHE A 52 11.11 -9.02 -23.37
N GLY A 53 10.32 -9.22 -22.31
CA GLY A 53 10.79 -9.76 -21.03
C GLY A 53 11.36 -11.17 -21.19
N ILE A 54 10.64 -12.07 -21.87
CA ILE A 54 11.12 -13.44 -22.16
C ILE A 54 12.39 -13.41 -23.01
N VAL A 55 12.41 -12.61 -24.08
CA VAL A 55 13.60 -12.47 -24.93
C VAL A 55 14.79 -11.94 -24.12
N GLY A 56 14.58 -10.97 -23.25
CA GLY A 56 15.61 -10.45 -22.35
C GLY A 56 16.15 -11.51 -21.38
N LEU A 57 15.29 -12.39 -20.86
CA LEU A 57 15.70 -13.52 -20.02
C LEU A 57 16.52 -14.56 -20.79
N VAL A 58 16.09 -14.93 -21.99
CA VAL A 58 16.79 -15.94 -22.81
C VAL A 58 18.16 -15.42 -23.24
N VAL A 59 18.23 -14.18 -23.76
CA VAL A 59 19.51 -13.54 -24.15
C VAL A 59 20.41 -13.33 -22.94
N GLY A 60 19.84 -13.02 -21.78
CA GLY A 60 20.57 -12.89 -20.52
C GLY A 60 21.08 -14.23 -19.95
N ALA A 61 20.44 -15.36 -20.28
CA ALA A 61 20.86 -16.67 -19.80
C ALA A 61 22.01 -17.29 -20.64
N GLU A 62 22.05 -17.02 -21.95
CA GLU A 62 23.02 -17.64 -22.87
C GLU A 62 24.43 -17.04 -22.80
N ARG A 63 24.57 -15.81 -22.30
CA ARG A 63 25.88 -15.18 -22.08
C ARG A 63 26.12 -15.21 -20.58
N LEU A 64 27.03 -16.03 -20.06
CA LEU A 64 27.26 -16.22 -18.62
C LEU A 64 28.51 -15.49 -18.06
N VAL A 65 29.28 -14.78 -18.90
CA VAL A 65 30.68 -14.39 -18.58
C VAL A 65 30.97 -12.87 -18.66
N SER A 66 29.98 -11.98 -18.44
CA SER A 66 30.22 -10.52 -18.49
C SER A 66 29.27 -9.72 -17.60
N SER A 67 29.78 -8.65 -16.97
CA SER A 67 29.04 -7.68 -16.16
C SER A 67 27.74 -7.16 -16.83
N SER A 68 27.72 -7.08 -18.17
CA SER A 68 26.55 -6.67 -18.98
C SER A 68 25.33 -7.61 -18.89
N ILE A 69 25.52 -8.83 -18.40
CA ILE A 69 24.48 -9.88 -18.34
C ILE A 69 23.52 -9.68 -17.19
N LYS A 70 24.03 -9.29 -16.01
CA LYS A 70 23.19 -9.03 -14.84
C LYS A 70 22.18 -7.92 -15.14
N LEU A 71 22.56 -6.95 -15.97
CA LEU A 71 21.70 -5.84 -16.40
C LEU A 71 20.57 -6.29 -17.35
N ASN A 72 20.90 -7.13 -18.35
CA ASN A 72 19.93 -7.62 -19.33
C ASN A 72 18.93 -8.60 -18.71
N THR A 73 19.39 -9.50 -17.85
CA THR A 73 18.50 -10.43 -17.13
C THR A 73 17.59 -9.67 -16.16
N ALA A 74 18.14 -8.69 -15.41
CA ALA A 74 17.33 -7.85 -14.52
C ALA A 74 16.27 -7.04 -15.30
N ALA A 75 16.65 -6.44 -16.42
CA ALA A 75 15.71 -5.72 -17.29
C ALA A 75 14.63 -6.64 -17.86
N GLY A 76 14.99 -7.87 -18.26
CA GLY A 76 14.05 -8.90 -18.71
C GLY A 76 13.04 -9.30 -17.62
N VAL A 77 13.51 -9.56 -16.39
CA VAL A 77 12.64 -9.82 -15.23
C VAL A 77 11.71 -8.63 -14.96
N SER A 78 12.25 -7.40 -14.96
CA SER A 78 11.45 -6.20 -14.72
C SER A 78 10.37 -5.97 -15.77
N LEU A 79 10.69 -6.16 -17.07
CA LEU A 79 9.73 -6.04 -18.17
C LEU A 79 8.64 -7.11 -18.11
N LEU A 80 9.00 -8.34 -17.74
CA LEU A 80 8.04 -9.44 -17.59
C LEU A 80 7.06 -9.17 -16.45
N ILE A 81 7.57 -8.73 -15.29
CA ILE A 81 6.75 -8.37 -14.13
C ILE A 81 5.85 -7.17 -14.47
N LEU A 82 6.42 -6.10 -15.04
CA LEU A 82 5.66 -4.90 -15.39
C LEU A 82 4.57 -5.20 -16.43
N GLY A 83 4.88 -5.97 -17.47
CA GLY A 83 3.90 -6.42 -18.47
C GLY A 83 2.77 -7.23 -17.84
N SER A 84 3.09 -8.16 -16.94
CA SER A 84 2.10 -8.98 -16.23
C SER A 84 1.16 -8.13 -15.36
N TYR A 85 1.69 -7.11 -14.67
CA TYR A 85 0.89 -6.18 -13.88
C TYR A 85 -0.05 -5.33 -14.74
N ILE A 86 0.46 -4.75 -15.84
CA ILE A 86 -0.36 -3.93 -16.76
C ILE A 86 -1.47 -4.78 -17.38
N PHE A 87 -1.17 -6.04 -17.74
CA PHE A 87 -2.16 -6.97 -18.28
C PHE A 87 -3.28 -7.25 -17.27
N LEU A 88 -2.92 -7.61 -16.03
CA LEU A 88 -3.89 -7.88 -14.97
C LEU A 88 -4.78 -6.66 -14.69
N PHE A 89 -4.18 -5.47 -14.66
CA PHE A 89 -4.92 -4.23 -14.42
C PHE A 89 -5.90 -3.91 -15.55
N SER A 90 -5.49 -4.12 -16.80
CA SER A 90 -6.33 -3.93 -17.98
C SER A 90 -7.50 -4.94 -18.00
N ALA A 91 -7.25 -6.19 -17.61
CA ALA A 91 -8.29 -7.21 -17.46
C ALA A 91 -9.30 -6.87 -16.34
N LEU A 92 -8.81 -6.36 -15.21
CA LEU A 92 -9.67 -5.87 -14.13
C LEU A 92 -10.51 -4.66 -14.56
N ALA A 93 -9.93 -3.72 -15.31
CA ALA A 93 -10.66 -2.57 -15.84
C ALA A 93 -11.78 -2.99 -16.82
N LEU A 94 -11.50 -3.98 -17.69
CA LEU A 94 -12.50 -4.54 -18.62
C LEU A 94 -13.63 -5.26 -17.89
N THR A 95 -13.30 -6.14 -16.93
CA THR A 95 -14.32 -6.87 -16.16
C THR A 95 -15.19 -5.92 -15.36
N LEU A 96 -14.59 -4.93 -14.70
CA LEU A 96 -15.33 -3.88 -13.99
C LEU A 96 -16.18 -3.02 -14.92
N SER A 97 -15.70 -2.70 -16.12
CA SER A 97 -16.47 -2.01 -17.17
C SER A 97 -17.72 -2.81 -17.58
N VAL A 98 -17.58 -4.12 -17.84
CA VAL A 98 -18.70 -5.00 -18.20
C VAL A 98 -19.71 -5.12 -17.05
N ILE A 99 -19.23 -5.30 -15.81
CA ILE A 99 -20.07 -5.37 -14.60
C ILE A 99 -20.83 -4.04 -14.40
N SER A 100 -20.18 -2.90 -14.65
CA SER A 100 -20.80 -1.57 -14.56
C SER A 100 -21.92 -1.37 -15.58
N ILE A 101 -21.77 -1.89 -16.80
CA ILE A 101 -22.84 -1.92 -17.80
C ILE A 101 -24.00 -2.81 -17.33
N TYR A 102 -23.69 -3.99 -16.78
CA TYR A 102 -24.69 -4.99 -16.41
C TYR A 102 -25.57 -4.55 -15.25
N PHE A 103 -25.00 -4.04 -14.16
CA PHE A 103 -25.75 -3.72 -12.94
C PHE A 103 -26.38 -2.32 -12.93
N ARG A 104 -26.08 -1.46 -13.91
CA ARG A 104 -26.59 -0.07 -14.04
C ARG A 104 -26.55 0.77 -12.73
N SER A 105 -25.71 0.40 -11.77
CA SER A 105 -25.69 1.01 -10.43
C SER A 105 -24.67 2.14 -10.34
N THR A 106 -25.10 3.30 -9.86
CA THR A 106 -24.23 4.47 -9.62
C THR A 106 -23.12 4.17 -8.61
N VAL A 107 -23.36 3.27 -7.65
CA VAL A 107 -22.37 2.88 -6.64
C VAL A 107 -21.17 2.19 -7.27
N LEU A 108 -21.41 1.30 -8.24
CA LEU A 108 -20.34 0.64 -9.00
C LEU A 108 -19.50 1.62 -9.79
N LYS A 109 -20.09 2.70 -10.32
CA LYS A 109 -19.35 3.77 -11.03
C LYS A 109 -18.38 4.51 -10.10
N VAL A 110 -18.81 4.79 -8.87
CA VAL A 110 -17.96 5.46 -7.86
C VAL A 110 -16.81 4.53 -7.45
N VAL A 111 -17.09 3.26 -7.18
CA VAL A 111 -16.05 2.27 -6.86
C VAL A 111 -15.05 2.13 -8.02
N LEU A 112 -15.54 2.09 -9.27
CA LEU A 112 -14.69 2.08 -10.46
C LEU A 112 -13.71 3.26 -10.49
N SER A 113 -14.22 4.46 -10.19
CA SER A 113 -13.41 5.68 -10.22
C SER A 113 -12.35 5.69 -9.13
N ILE A 114 -12.67 5.21 -7.93
CA ILE A 114 -11.71 5.10 -6.82
C ILE A 114 -10.63 4.08 -7.16
N VAL A 115 -11.01 2.91 -7.68
CA VAL A 115 -10.06 1.87 -8.09
C VAL A 115 -9.16 2.39 -9.20
N ALA A 116 -9.70 3.10 -10.20
CA ALA A 116 -8.93 3.70 -11.28
C ALA A 116 -7.94 4.78 -10.79
N ILE A 117 -8.31 5.61 -9.82
CA ILE A 117 -7.39 6.60 -9.24
C ILE A 117 -6.28 5.91 -8.43
N SER A 118 -6.63 4.91 -7.62
CA SER A 118 -5.67 4.14 -6.82
C SER A 118 -4.68 3.36 -7.70
N SER A 119 -5.15 2.84 -8.84
CA SER A 119 -4.32 2.22 -9.89
C SER A 119 -3.19 3.13 -10.35
N VAL A 120 -3.55 4.35 -10.75
CA VAL A 120 -2.61 5.30 -11.35
C VAL A 120 -1.60 5.72 -10.29
N ALA A 121 -2.05 5.95 -9.05
CA ALA A 121 -1.16 6.25 -7.93
C ALA A 121 -0.15 5.11 -7.67
N CYS A 122 -0.59 3.85 -7.66
CA CYS A 122 0.30 2.69 -7.52
C CYS A 122 1.25 2.53 -8.70
N MET A 123 0.79 2.77 -9.93
CA MET A 123 1.62 2.63 -11.13
C MET A 123 2.70 3.72 -11.20
N VAL A 124 2.34 4.97 -10.91
CA VAL A 124 3.30 6.09 -10.81
C VAL A 124 4.27 5.86 -9.64
N GLY A 125 3.79 5.37 -8.50
CA GLY A 125 4.62 5.02 -7.35
C GLY A 125 5.61 3.88 -7.65
N GLY A 126 5.17 2.85 -8.38
CA GLY A 126 6.03 1.75 -8.80
C GLY A 126 7.10 2.19 -9.81
N ILE A 127 6.73 2.99 -10.80
CA ILE A 127 7.67 3.61 -11.74
C ILE A 127 8.67 4.51 -11.00
N TYR A 128 8.18 5.34 -10.08
CA TYR A 128 9.03 6.19 -9.24
C TYR A 128 10.03 5.36 -8.42
N LEU A 129 9.59 4.28 -7.78
CA LEU A 129 10.49 3.38 -7.04
C LEU A 129 11.50 2.65 -7.94
N LEU A 130 11.17 2.38 -9.20
CA LEU A 130 12.10 1.78 -10.17
C LEU A 130 13.15 2.79 -10.68
N PHE A 131 12.79 4.07 -10.79
CA PHE A 131 13.70 5.14 -11.25
C PHE A 131 14.44 5.88 -10.13
N VAL A 132 13.99 5.76 -8.88
CA VAL A 132 14.77 6.16 -7.71
C VAL A 132 15.92 5.16 -7.59
N LYS A 133 17.03 5.53 -8.24
CA LYS A 133 18.35 4.90 -8.12
C LYS A 133 18.58 4.63 -6.64
N LYS A 134 18.66 3.35 -6.25
CA LYS A 134 19.16 2.99 -4.92
C LYS A 134 20.46 3.76 -4.72
N ILE A 135 20.46 4.67 -3.76
CA ILE A 135 21.68 5.16 -3.15
C ILE A 135 22.47 3.89 -2.81
N PRO A 136 23.73 3.76 -3.25
CA PRO A 136 24.50 2.55 -3.04
C PRO A 136 24.64 2.36 -1.53
N ASP A 137 23.85 1.47 -0.96
CA ASP A 137 24.15 0.86 0.32
C ASP A 137 25.32 -0.11 0.06
N SER A 138 26.52 0.44 -0.07
CA SER A 138 27.75 -0.27 0.18
C SER A 138 27.72 -0.68 1.66
N ASN A 139 27.07 -1.80 1.97
CA ASN A 139 27.24 -2.66 3.15
C ASN A 139 26.19 -3.81 3.20
N LEU A 140 25.86 -4.40 2.05
CA LEU A 140 25.36 -5.78 2.03
C LEU A 140 26.36 -6.66 1.27
N THR A 141 27.48 -6.93 1.93
CA THR A 141 28.40 -8.03 1.62
C THR A 141 27.65 -9.35 1.81
N ILE A 142 27.01 -9.84 0.74
CA ILE A 142 26.80 -11.27 0.57
C ILE A 142 28.09 -11.78 -0.08
N ASN A 143 28.82 -12.60 0.68
CA ASN A 143 30.04 -13.30 0.30
C ASN A 143 30.08 -13.72 -1.18
N GLN A 144 30.95 -13.08 -1.97
CA GLN A 144 31.65 -13.71 -3.08
C GLN A 144 33.11 -13.31 -3.00
N VAL A 145 33.91 -14.26 -2.50
CA VAL A 145 35.36 -14.28 -2.66
C VAL A 145 35.61 -14.52 -4.14
N GLU A 146 36.08 -13.50 -4.85
CA GLU A 146 36.75 -13.65 -6.14
C GLU A 146 38.13 -13.02 -5.95
N SER A 147 39.12 -13.89 -5.87
CA SER A 147 40.54 -13.60 -5.88
C SER A 147 40.92 -13.05 -7.25
N ASP A 148 41.22 -11.75 -7.30
CA ASP A 148 41.90 -11.11 -8.43
C ASP A 148 43.41 -11.33 -8.29
N ASP A 149 43.99 -12.10 -9.21
CA ASP A 149 45.40 -12.03 -9.56
C ASP A 149 45.64 -10.65 -10.19
N GLN A 150 46.27 -9.74 -9.45
CA GLN A 150 46.82 -8.50 -10.00
C GLN A 150 48.34 -8.63 -10.13
N ASP A 151 48.79 -8.60 -11.39
CA ASP A 151 50.18 -8.38 -11.77
C ASP A 151 50.72 -7.11 -11.07
N TYR A 152 51.78 -7.30 -10.27
CA TYR A 152 52.55 -6.23 -9.68
C TYR A 152 53.42 -5.57 -10.77
N GLU A 153 53.08 -4.33 -11.14
CA GLU A 153 54.10 -3.37 -11.57
C GLU A 153 54.50 -2.52 -10.37
N ASP A 154 55.79 -2.55 -10.08
CA ASP A 154 56.50 -1.88 -9.00
C ASP A 154 56.76 -0.41 -9.38
N PRO A 155 56.36 0.57 -8.57
CA PRO A 155 57.02 1.86 -8.55
C PRO A 155 57.61 2.10 -7.17
N ASP A 156 58.94 2.05 -7.10
CA ASP A 156 59.76 2.64 -6.05
C ASP A 156 59.23 4.04 -5.69
N TYR A 157 58.73 4.20 -4.47
CA TYR A 157 58.54 5.51 -3.85
C TYR A 157 58.98 5.50 -2.39
N ASP A 158 59.96 6.36 -2.13
CA ASP A 158 60.55 6.72 -0.85
C ASP A 158 59.53 7.28 0.16
N ASP A 159 59.55 6.68 1.35
CA ASP A 159 59.79 7.26 2.68
C ASP A 159 59.02 8.49 3.21
N ASP A 160 58.45 8.28 4.42
CA ASP A 160 58.35 9.23 5.55
C ASP A 160 57.20 10.24 5.72
N ASN A 161 55.99 10.04 5.17
CA ASN A 161 54.82 10.89 5.54
C ASN A 161 53.44 10.20 5.67
N GLN A 162 53.37 8.86 5.79
CA GLN A 162 52.08 8.13 5.74
C GLN A 162 51.33 7.99 7.07
N ASP A 163 51.94 8.27 8.23
CA ASP A 163 51.31 7.96 9.53
C ASP A 163 50.27 8.99 10.00
N GLN A 164 50.33 10.24 9.52
CA GLN A 164 49.36 11.28 9.93
C GLN A 164 48.01 11.18 9.20
N ASP A 165 48.03 10.78 7.92
CA ASP A 165 46.81 10.70 7.09
C ASP A 165 45.95 9.48 7.46
N TYR A 166 46.57 8.40 7.93
CA TYR A 166 45.87 7.17 8.33
C TYR A 166 45.04 7.33 9.62
N GLU A 167 45.56 8.06 10.61
CA GLU A 167 44.84 8.33 11.87
C GLU A 167 43.67 9.31 11.66
N GLU A 168 43.83 10.32 10.79
CA GLU A 168 42.73 11.24 10.45
C GLU A 168 41.60 10.52 9.69
N GLN A 169 41.94 9.62 8.77
CA GLN A 169 40.98 8.82 8.02
C GLN A 169 40.19 7.84 8.92
N LYS A 170 40.86 7.26 9.93
CA LYS A 170 40.23 6.39 10.93
C LYS A 170 39.26 7.15 11.86
N LEU A 171 39.62 8.37 12.26
CA LEU A 171 38.76 9.26 13.05
C LEU A 171 37.53 9.74 12.26
N ALA A 172 37.69 10.02 10.96
CA ALA A 172 36.59 10.36 10.06
C ALA A 172 35.60 9.19 9.91
N TYR A 173 36.11 7.97 9.75
CA TYR A 173 35.28 6.76 9.68
C TYR A 173 34.48 6.55 10.98
N GLN A 174 35.12 6.69 12.14
CA GLN A 174 34.46 6.51 13.44
C GLN A 174 33.37 7.58 13.68
N ARG A 175 33.58 8.83 13.24
CA ARG A 175 32.54 9.87 13.27
C ARG A 175 31.36 9.54 12.36
N GLN A 176 31.63 9.04 11.15
CA GLN A 176 30.59 8.66 10.21
C GLN A 176 29.73 7.50 10.73
N GLU A 177 30.36 6.53 11.40
CA GLU A 177 29.65 5.40 12.02
C GLU A 177 28.77 5.86 13.20
N LEU A 178 29.28 6.76 14.04
CA LEU A 178 28.51 7.37 15.14
C LEU A 178 27.31 8.19 14.62
N GLU A 179 27.48 8.91 13.51
CA GLU A 179 26.38 9.66 12.88
C GLU A 179 25.31 8.73 12.30
N ARG A 180 25.70 7.61 11.68
CA ARG A 180 24.75 6.58 11.24
C ARG A 180 23.94 6.03 12.41
N GLN A 181 24.59 5.68 13.51
CA GLN A 181 23.89 5.20 14.71
C GLN A 181 22.92 6.25 15.28
N ARG A 182 23.31 7.54 15.28
CA ARG A 182 22.40 8.62 15.71
C ARG A 182 21.19 8.74 14.80
N GLN A 183 21.37 8.68 13.48
CA GLN A 183 20.26 8.74 12.53
C GLN A 183 19.32 7.55 12.67
N GLU A 184 19.83 6.34 12.90
CA GLU A 184 19.00 5.16 13.16
C GLU A 184 18.20 5.30 14.45
N LEU A 185 18.82 5.79 15.52
CA LEU A 185 18.15 6.06 16.80
C LEU A 185 17.04 7.11 16.64
N GLU A 186 17.26 8.16 15.86
CA GLU A 186 16.25 9.18 15.57
C GLU A 186 15.08 8.62 14.77
N ARG A 187 15.34 7.79 13.75
CA ARG A 187 14.28 7.09 13.00
C ARG A 187 13.47 6.17 13.90
N GLN A 188 14.12 5.43 14.80
CA GLN A 188 13.42 4.58 15.78
C GLN A 188 12.56 5.41 16.74
N LYS A 189 13.08 6.53 17.26
CA LYS A 189 12.29 7.44 18.12
C LYS A 189 11.09 8.04 17.39
N GLN A 190 11.24 8.40 16.11
CA GLN A 190 10.12 8.89 15.31
C GLN A 190 9.06 7.81 15.07
N ALA A 191 9.48 6.59 14.73
CA ALA A 191 8.57 5.45 14.55
C ALA A 191 7.81 5.12 15.86
N GLN A 192 8.48 5.15 17.01
CA GLN A 192 7.84 4.95 18.32
C GLN A 192 6.81 6.04 18.62
N LYS A 193 7.14 7.32 18.40
CA LYS A 193 6.20 8.44 18.57
C LYS A 193 4.97 8.29 17.66
N GLN A 194 5.16 7.87 16.42
CA GLN A 194 4.07 7.65 15.48
C GLN A 194 3.17 6.48 15.94
N GLN A 195 3.77 5.38 16.41
CA GLN A 195 3.04 4.23 16.94
C GLN A 195 2.23 4.60 18.19
N GLU A 196 2.80 5.40 19.10
CA GLU A 196 2.08 5.91 20.26
C GLU A 196 0.90 6.81 19.87
N GLN A 197 1.06 7.67 18.86
CA GLN A 197 -0.03 8.51 18.36
C GLN A 197 -1.17 7.68 17.76
N ILE A 198 -0.85 6.62 17.00
CA ILE A 198 -1.85 5.69 16.44
C ILE A 198 -2.58 4.97 17.56
N ASN A 199 -1.86 4.46 18.56
CA ASN A 199 -2.46 3.78 19.70
C ASN A 199 -3.39 4.72 20.49
N ARG A 200 -2.98 5.97 20.73
CA ARG A 200 -3.82 6.98 21.37
C ARG A 200 -5.09 7.29 20.55
N ALA A 201 -4.96 7.44 19.24
CA ALA A 201 -6.11 7.70 18.37
C ALA A 201 -7.13 6.55 18.41
N ARG A 202 -6.64 5.30 18.40
CA ARG A 202 -7.49 4.10 18.50
C ARG A 202 -8.25 4.03 19.83
N ILE A 203 -7.60 4.37 20.94
CA ILE A 203 -8.25 4.42 22.26
C ILE A 203 -9.33 5.51 22.29
N ILE A 204 -9.06 6.69 21.74
CA ILE A 204 -10.03 7.79 21.65
C ILE A 204 -11.25 7.39 20.81
N GLU A 205 -11.03 6.69 19.68
CA GLU A 205 -12.12 6.23 18.84
C GLU A 205 -12.97 5.17 19.53
N LYS A 206 -12.33 4.18 20.19
CA LYS A 206 -13.05 3.20 21.04
C LYS A 206 -13.88 3.90 22.11
N LEU A 207 -13.31 4.87 22.84
CA LEU A 207 -14.04 5.64 23.85
C LEU A 207 -15.28 6.35 23.28
N LYS A 208 -15.17 6.98 22.09
CA LYS A 208 -16.32 7.61 21.43
C LYS A 208 -17.41 6.61 21.06
N GLN A 209 -17.04 5.41 20.60
CA GLN A 209 -17.99 4.36 20.28
C GLN A 209 -18.71 3.86 21.54
N VAL A 210 -17.98 3.64 22.64
CA VAL A 210 -18.54 3.24 23.93
C VAL A 210 -19.51 4.30 24.44
N GLN A 211 -19.12 5.59 24.41
CA GLN A 211 -19.97 6.69 24.86
C GLN A 211 -21.27 6.77 24.04
N LYS A 212 -21.18 6.63 22.72
CA LYS A 212 -22.35 6.59 21.84
C LYS A 212 -23.28 5.42 22.18
N ILE A 213 -22.71 4.23 22.43
CA ILE A 213 -23.51 3.05 22.81
C ILE A 213 -24.18 3.27 24.17
N TYR A 214 -23.48 3.85 25.15
CA TYR A 214 -24.04 4.22 26.45
C TYR A 214 -25.25 5.17 26.31
N GLU A 215 -25.15 6.21 25.48
CA GLU A 215 -26.28 7.11 25.21
C GLU A 215 -27.46 6.40 24.55
N LEU A 216 -27.20 5.44 23.65
CA LEU A 216 -28.24 4.65 22.99
C LEU A 216 -28.93 3.69 23.97
N VAL A 217 -28.20 3.14 24.94
CA VAL A 217 -28.76 2.32 26.02
C VAL A 217 -29.63 3.18 26.94
N GLN A 218 -29.18 4.38 27.34
CA GLN A 218 -30.00 5.30 28.14
C GLN A 218 -31.31 5.70 27.43
N LYS A 219 -31.29 5.83 26.10
CA LYS A 219 -32.47 6.12 25.28
C LYS A 219 -33.36 4.91 25.01
N ASN A 220 -33.05 3.73 25.56
CA ASN A 220 -33.72 2.45 25.30
C ASN A 220 -33.73 2.05 23.80
N GLU A 221 -32.79 2.53 23.00
CA GLU A 221 -32.68 2.19 21.57
C GLU A 221 -31.93 0.86 21.35
N ILE A 222 -31.16 0.40 22.35
CA ILE A 222 -30.44 -0.87 22.36
C ILE A 222 -30.93 -1.73 23.53
N SER A 223 -31.24 -3.00 23.26
CA SER A 223 -31.61 -3.98 24.29
C SER A 223 -30.37 -4.50 25.04
N GLN A 224 -30.54 -4.85 26.32
CA GLN A 224 -29.48 -5.45 27.15
C GLN A 224 -28.85 -6.70 26.50
N GLU A 225 -29.65 -7.58 25.89
CA GLU A 225 -29.12 -8.76 25.17
C GLU A 225 -28.15 -8.41 24.04
N ARG A 226 -28.35 -7.28 23.34
CA ARG A 226 -27.43 -6.84 22.29
C ARG A 226 -26.16 -6.24 22.86
N LEU A 227 -26.25 -5.60 24.02
CA LEU A 227 -25.10 -5.06 24.74
C LEU A 227 -24.22 -6.19 25.28
N ASP A 228 -24.82 -7.24 25.84
CA ASP A 228 -24.10 -8.42 26.34
C ASP A 228 -23.35 -9.16 25.21
N LEU A 229 -23.94 -9.21 24.01
CA LEU A 229 -23.27 -9.76 22.82
C LEU A 229 -22.06 -8.94 22.36
N VAL A 230 -22.05 -7.62 22.60
CA VAL A 230 -20.90 -6.75 22.31
C VAL A 230 -19.83 -6.93 23.37
N PHE A 231 -20.20 -7.01 24.66
CA PHE A 231 -19.28 -7.28 25.75
C PHE A 231 -18.63 -8.67 25.67
N ALA A 232 -19.34 -9.67 25.15
CA ALA A 232 -18.78 -11.00 24.93
C ALA A 232 -17.69 -11.03 23.85
N LYS A 233 -17.61 -10.01 22.99
CA LYS A 233 -16.63 -9.93 21.88
C LYS A 233 -15.42 -9.06 22.19
N ASP A 234 -15.55 -8.09 23.09
CA ASP A 234 -14.48 -7.15 23.44
C ASP A 234 -14.54 -6.84 24.95
N GLU A 235 -13.65 -7.46 25.70
CA GLU A 235 -13.57 -7.32 27.17
C GLU A 235 -13.12 -5.90 27.57
N GLU A 236 -12.23 -5.27 26.79
CA GLU A 236 -11.82 -3.87 26.99
C GLU A 236 -13.00 -2.90 26.81
N PHE A 237 -13.92 -3.22 25.89
CA PHE A 237 -15.12 -2.41 25.66
C PHE A 237 -16.04 -2.41 26.89
N LYS A 238 -16.14 -3.53 27.60
CA LYS A 238 -16.93 -3.67 28.84
C LYS A 238 -16.34 -2.82 29.96
N GLU A 239 -15.03 -2.84 30.14
CA GLU A 239 -14.36 -2.03 31.17
C GLU A 239 -14.55 -0.52 30.93
N LEU A 240 -14.37 -0.06 29.69
CA LEU A 240 -14.59 1.33 29.32
C LEU A 240 -16.05 1.76 29.50
N TYR A 241 -17.00 0.86 29.24
CA TYR A 241 -18.43 1.11 29.43
C TYR A 241 -18.78 1.29 30.91
N GLU A 242 -18.28 0.43 31.79
CA GLU A 242 -18.51 0.55 33.24
C GLU A 242 -17.83 1.82 33.81
N GLN A 243 -16.66 2.22 33.31
CA GLN A 243 -16.03 3.50 33.69
C GLN A 243 -16.89 4.72 33.30
N ILE A 244 -17.46 4.73 32.10
CA ILE A 244 -18.33 5.83 31.64
C ILE A 244 -19.61 5.88 32.47
N LYS A 245 -20.21 4.72 32.75
CA LYS A 245 -21.39 4.59 33.60
C LYS A 245 -21.14 5.09 35.03
N LEU A 246 -20.00 4.73 35.64
CA LEU A 246 -19.60 5.21 36.95
C LEU A 246 -19.41 6.74 36.96
N ASN A 247 -18.72 7.28 35.96
CA ASN A 247 -18.51 8.74 35.82
C ASN A 247 -19.82 9.51 35.61
N HIS A 248 -20.80 8.91 34.94
CA HIS A 248 -22.13 9.50 34.80
C HIS A 248 -22.87 9.52 36.14
N GLN A 249 -22.86 8.42 36.89
CA GLN A 249 -23.48 8.33 38.21
C GLN A 249 -22.89 9.36 39.19
N LEU A 250 -21.56 9.53 39.19
CA LEU A 250 -20.87 10.53 40.01
C LEU A 250 -21.17 11.99 39.61
N LYS A 251 -21.60 12.23 38.37
CA LYS A 251 -22.06 13.56 37.92
C LYS A 251 -23.49 13.85 38.32
N ASP A 252 -24.34 12.82 38.41
CA ASP A 252 -25.73 12.98 38.85
C ASP A 252 -25.84 13.18 40.38
N GLU A 253 -24.80 12.82 41.15
CA GLU A 253 -24.70 13.03 42.61
C GLU A 253 -24.07 14.37 43.04
N ARG A 254 -23.59 15.20 42.10
CA ARG A 254 -23.04 16.54 42.37
C ARG A 254 -23.98 17.64 41.89
#